data_AF-A0A7S2RGF0-F1
#
_entry.id   AF-A0A7S2RGF0-F1
#
_cell.length_a   1.000
_cell.length_b   1.000
_cell.length_c   1.000
_cell.angle_alpha   90.00
_cell.angle_beta   90.00
_cell.angle_gamma   90.00
#
_symmetry.space_group_name_H-M   'P 1'
#
loop_
_entity.id
_entity.type
_entity.pdbx_description
1 polymer ?
#
loop_
_entity_poly.entity_id
_entity_poly.type
_entity_poly.pdbx_seq_one_letter_code
_entity_poly.pdbx_strand_id
1 'polypeptide(L)'
;LDSLEALTEGLQAAVRRCTEKTVHQVEELKAAGGRHLKDGSPVESSACFRLACTALDAVPRLADDARRRSLRIACRNNLSCALAAAQRWPEARRCAEQVLEEDPRNIKALYRRALAALELGLISEAIENV
;
A
#
# COMPACT_ATOMS: atom_id res chain seq x y z
N LEU A 1 -24.32 30.74 -11.59
CA LEU A 1 -22.91 30.29 -11.67
C LEU A 1 -22.36 30.19 -10.25
N ASP A 2 -22.54 31.24 -9.44
CA ASP A 2 -22.13 31.33 -8.04
C ASP A 2 -22.63 30.19 -7.13
N SER A 3 -23.86 29.70 -7.32
CA SER A 3 -24.42 28.61 -6.49
C SER A 3 -23.82 27.23 -6.80
N LEU A 4 -23.35 27.03 -8.04
CA LEU A 4 -22.72 25.77 -8.45
C LEU A 4 -21.26 25.72 -7.96
N GLU A 5 -20.57 26.86 -8.03
CA GLU A 5 -19.20 27.02 -7.53
C GLU A 5 -19.13 26.80 -6.01
N ALA A 6 -20.02 27.42 -5.24
CA ALA A 6 -20.10 27.22 -3.79
C ALA A 6 -20.36 25.75 -3.40
N LEU A 7 -21.20 25.03 -4.16
CA LEU A 7 -21.45 23.60 -3.93
C LEU A 7 -20.19 22.76 -4.21
N THR A 8 -19.45 23.08 -5.26
CA THR A 8 -18.19 22.39 -5.60
C THR A 8 -17.11 22.63 -4.57
N GLU A 9 -16.96 23.85 -4.05
CA GLU A 9 -16.01 24.17 -2.99
C GLU A 9 -16.34 23.42 -1.68
N GLY A 10 -17.63 23.40 -1.31
CA GLY A 10 -18.09 22.65 -0.13
C GLY A 10 -17.80 21.15 -0.23
N LEU A 11 -18.05 20.55 -1.40
CA LEU A 11 -17.74 19.14 -1.67
C LEU A 11 -16.23 18.88 -1.62
N GLN A 12 -15.41 19.73 -2.24
CA GLN A 12 -13.95 19.61 -2.21
C GLN A 12 -13.40 19.70 -0.78
N ALA A 13 -13.90 20.63 0.04
CA ALA A 13 -13.50 20.76 1.44
C ALA A 13 -13.89 19.54 2.27
N ALA A 14 -15.07 18.96 2.05
CA ALA A 14 -15.50 17.74 2.72
C ALA A 14 -14.62 16.53 2.34
N VAL A 15 -14.30 16.38 1.05
CA VAL A 15 -13.41 15.33 0.54
C VAL A 15 -12.00 15.46 1.12
N ARG A 16 -11.45 16.68 1.20
CA ARG A 16 -10.14 16.93 1.82
C ARG A 16 -10.11 16.51 3.30
N ARG A 17 -11.09 16.96 4.10
CA ARG A 17 -11.18 16.58 5.52
C ARG A 17 -11.30 15.07 5.73
N CYS A 18 -12.08 14.40 4.90
CA CYS A 18 -12.20 12.94 4.95
C CYS A 18 -10.86 12.26 4.64
N THR A 19 -10.17 12.73 3.59
CA THR A 19 -8.87 12.22 3.16
C THR A 19 -7.80 12.39 4.25
N GLU A 20 -7.75 13.56 4.90
CA GLU A 20 -6.81 13.83 6.00
C GLU A 20 -6.99 12.88 7.17
N LYS A 21 -8.25 12.64 7.58
CA LYS A 21 -8.56 11.66 8.64
C LYS A 21 -8.10 10.25 8.25
N THR A 22 -8.34 9.85 7.01
CA THR A 22 -7.88 8.54 6.51
C THR A 22 -6.35 8.44 6.54
N VAL A 23 -5.63 9.47 6.08
CA VAL A 23 -4.16 9.49 6.09
C VAL A 23 -3.63 9.34 7.52
N HIS A 24 -4.22 10.05 8.48
CA HIS A 24 -3.83 9.93 9.88
C HIS A 24 -4.01 8.50 10.42
N GLN A 25 -5.19 7.91 10.21
CA GLN A 25 -5.46 6.53 10.64
C GLN A 25 -4.51 5.52 9.97
N VAL A 26 -4.18 5.72 8.69
CA VAL A 26 -3.23 4.88 7.96
C VAL A 26 -1.82 4.98 8.52
N GLU A 27 -1.38 6.17 8.97
CA GLU A 27 -0.08 6.35 9.62
C GLU A 27 -0.01 5.56 10.94
N GLU A 28 -1.08 5.54 11.73
CA GLU A 28 -1.17 4.74 12.95
C GLU A 28 -1.11 3.24 12.66
N LEU A 29 -1.88 2.77 11.67
CA LEU A 29 -1.86 1.38 11.23
C LEU A 29 -0.48 0.97 10.69
N LYS A 30 0.18 1.85 9.93
CA LYS A 30 1.53 1.64 9.44
C LYS A 30 2.52 1.52 10.59
N ALA A 31 2.41 2.37 11.61
CA ALA A 31 3.25 2.30 12.80
C ALA A 31 3.01 0.99 13.58
N ALA A 32 1.76 0.58 13.76
CA ALA A 32 1.39 -0.69 14.39
C ALA A 32 1.95 -1.90 13.63
N GLY A 33 1.74 -1.96 12.30
CA GLY A 33 2.28 -3.02 11.46
C GLY A 33 3.82 -3.09 11.51
N GLY A 34 4.48 -1.93 11.61
CA GLY A 34 5.92 -1.84 11.80
C GLY A 34 6.42 -2.36 13.15
N ARG A 35 5.64 -2.22 14.23
CA ARG A 35 5.95 -2.83 15.54
C ARG A 35 5.86 -4.35 15.46
N HIS A 36 4.76 -4.88 14.92
CA HIS A 36 4.58 -6.33 14.76
C HIS A 36 5.67 -7.00 13.90
N LEU A 37 6.25 -6.30 12.90
CA LEU A 37 7.43 -6.83 12.18
C LEU A 37 8.65 -6.99 13.08
N LYS A 38 8.91 -6.00 13.97
CA LYS A 38 10.03 -6.05 14.90
C LYS A 38 9.84 -7.13 15.97
N ASP A 39 8.60 -7.36 16.35
CA ASP A 39 8.22 -8.34 17.37
C ASP A 39 8.13 -9.77 16.81
N GLY A 40 8.35 -9.97 15.50
CA GLY A 40 8.30 -11.30 14.87
C GLY A 40 6.89 -11.85 14.69
N SER A 41 5.88 -10.97 14.61
CA SER A 41 4.45 -11.30 14.45
C SER A 41 3.96 -10.92 13.04
N PRO A 42 4.32 -11.70 11.99
CA PRO A 42 4.08 -11.30 10.61
C PRO A 42 2.60 -11.33 10.22
N VAL A 43 1.77 -12.13 10.88
CA VAL A 43 0.33 -12.23 10.60
C VAL A 43 -0.38 -10.94 11.03
N GLU A 44 -0.15 -10.50 12.26
CA GLU A 44 -0.66 -9.26 12.84
C GLU A 44 -0.15 -8.05 12.03
N SER A 45 1.13 -8.08 11.67
CA SER A 45 1.71 -7.07 10.79
C SER A 45 0.97 -6.97 9.45
N SER A 46 0.73 -8.12 8.80
CA SER A 46 0.02 -8.16 7.53
C SER A 46 -1.41 -7.65 7.65
N ALA A 47 -2.08 -7.91 8.79
CA ALA A 47 -3.43 -7.40 9.05
C ALA A 47 -3.45 -5.87 9.15
N CYS A 48 -2.52 -5.27 9.89
CA CYS A 48 -2.40 -3.81 9.98
C CYS A 48 -2.16 -3.16 8.61
N PHE A 49 -1.21 -3.68 7.83
CA PHE A 49 -0.91 -3.09 6.51
C PHE A 49 -2.03 -3.34 5.49
N ARG A 50 -2.75 -4.45 5.58
CA ARG A 50 -3.92 -4.72 4.73
C ARG A 50 -5.03 -3.71 5.01
N LEU A 51 -5.35 -3.47 6.28
CA LEU A 51 -6.32 -2.44 6.66
C LEU A 51 -5.89 -1.05 6.17
N ALA A 52 -4.60 -0.72 6.30
CA ALA A 52 -4.03 0.53 5.81
C ALA A 52 -4.22 0.68 4.28
N CYS A 53 -3.94 -0.37 3.51
CA CYS A 53 -4.13 -0.36 2.06
C CYS A 53 -5.61 -0.20 1.68
N THR A 54 -6.51 -0.96 2.31
CA THR A 54 -7.96 -0.87 2.09
C THR A 54 -8.48 0.55 2.35
N ALA A 55 -8.03 1.18 3.43
CA ALA A 55 -8.43 2.55 3.75
C ALA A 55 -7.95 3.55 2.68
N LEU A 56 -6.73 3.40 2.17
CA LEU A 56 -6.19 4.25 1.11
C LEU A 56 -6.88 4.04 -0.24
N ASP A 57 -7.26 2.80 -0.56
CA ASP A 57 -7.93 2.43 -1.80
C ASP A 57 -9.41 2.87 -1.81
N ALA A 58 -10.04 3.01 -0.63
CA ALA A 58 -11.39 3.53 -0.48
C ALA A 58 -11.50 5.05 -0.69
N VAL A 59 -10.39 5.79 -0.60
CA VAL A 59 -10.40 7.25 -0.84
C VAL A 59 -10.48 7.51 -2.35
N PRO A 60 -11.46 8.32 -2.83
CA PRO A 60 -11.61 8.62 -4.25
C PRO A 60 -10.33 9.20 -4.89
N ARG A 61 -10.05 8.79 -6.14
CA ARG A 61 -8.88 9.26 -6.92
C ARG A 61 -8.83 10.77 -7.15
N LEU A 62 -9.98 11.45 -7.07
CA LEU A 62 -10.10 12.91 -7.14
C LEU A 62 -9.35 13.63 -6.00
N ALA A 63 -8.95 12.91 -4.95
CA ALA A 63 -8.15 13.39 -3.84
C ALA A 63 -6.74 12.75 -3.77
N ASP A 64 -6.26 12.13 -4.86
CA ASP A 64 -4.91 11.54 -4.87
C ASP A 64 -3.83 12.62 -4.91
N ASP A 65 -3.22 12.90 -3.76
CA ASP A 65 -2.02 13.72 -3.68
C ASP A 65 -0.75 12.85 -3.61
N ALA A 66 0.40 13.48 -3.81
CA ALA A 66 1.69 12.80 -3.78
C ALA A 66 1.96 12.12 -2.43
N ARG A 67 1.43 12.68 -1.33
CA ARG A 67 1.59 12.12 0.02
C ARG A 67 0.84 10.79 0.13
N ARG A 68 -0.41 10.72 -0.33
CA ARG A 68 -1.24 9.51 -0.31
C ARG A 68 -0.64 8.41 -1.18
N ARG A 69 -0.20 8.74 -2.39
CA ARG A 69 0.50 7.79 -3.27
C ARG A 69 1.74 7.22 -2.59
N SER A 70 2.58 8.09 -2.02
CA SER A 70 3.80 7.68 -1.30
C SER A 70 3.47 6.76 -0.11
N LEU A 71 2.40 7.06 0.62
CA LEU A 71 1.94 6.26 1.76
C LEU A 71 1.40 4.89 1.32
N ARG A 72 0.65 4.84 0.21
CA ARG A 72 0.12 3.59 -0.38
C ARG A 72 1.25 2.67 -0.83
N ILE A 73 2.23 3.21 -1.57
CA ILE A 73 3.43 2.50 -1.97
C ILE A 73 4.14 1.91 -0.74
N ALA A 74 4.33 2.72 0.31
CA ALA A 74 4.99 2.27 1.53
C ALA A 74 4.23 1.14 2.25
N CYS A 75 2.91 1.28 2.40
CA CYS A 75 2.07 0.28 3.05
C CYS A 75 2.03 -1.04 2.27
N ARG A 76 1.86 -1.00 0.94
CA ARG A 76 1.89 -2.21 0.09
C ARG A 76 3.24 -2.89 0.09
N ASN A 77 4.33 -2.12 0.10
CA ASN A 77 5.67 -2.66 0.24
C ASN A 77 5.84 -3.42 1.57
N ASN A 78 5.40 -2.83 2.68
CA ASN A 78 5.50 -3.48 3.98
C ASN A 78 4.54 -4.67 4.10
N LEU A 79 3.35 -4.60 3.50
CA LEU A 79 2.42 -5.73 3.40
C LEU A 79 3.06 -6.90 2.66
N SER A 80 3.70 -6.65 1.51
CA SER A 80 4.45 -7.66 0.76
C SER A 80 5.51 -8.34 1.63
N CYS A 81 6.26 -7.56 2.41
CA CYS A 81 7.26 -8.07 3.36
C CYS A 81 6.63 -8.95 4.46
N ALA A 82 5.54 -8.50 5.06
CA ALA A 82 4.85 -9.23 6.14
C ALA A 82 4.24 -10.53 5.62
N LEU A 83 3.65 -10.51 4.42
CA LEU A 83 3.11 -11.70 3.75
C LEU A 83 4.20 -12.70 3.38
N ALA A 84 5.35 -12.23 2.88
CA ALA A 84 6.52 -13.06 2.63
C ALA A 84 7.02 -13.73 3.92
N ALA A 85 7.13 -12.97 5.02
CA ALA A 85 7.50 -13.52 6.32
C ALA A 85 6.47 -14.54 6.86
N ALA A 86 5.20 -14.39 6.49
CA ALA A 86 4.13 -15.35 6.77
C ALA A 86 4.01 -16.47 5.71
N GLN A 87 4.96 -16.58 4.77
CA GLN A 87 4.97 -17.56 3.65
C GLN A 87 3.72 -17.50 2.75
N ARG A 88 3.03 -16.37 2.71
CA ARG A 88 1.90 -16.10 1.82
C ARG A 88 2.38 -15.54 0.48
N TRP A 89 3.19 -16.32 -0.22
CA TRP A 89 3.93 -15.90 -1.41
C TRP A 89 3.08 -15.32 -2.55
N PRO A 90 1.90 -15.90 -2.91
CA PRO A 90 1.07 -15.33 -3.98
C PRO A 90 0.59 -13.90 -3.66
N GLU A 91 0.21 -13.65 -2.42
CA GLU A 91 -0.25 -12.31 -2.00
C GLU A 91 0.93 -11.34 -1.84
N ALA A 92 2.07 -11.82 -1.35
CA ALA A 92 3.29 -11.05 -1.25
C ALA A 92 3.73 -10.53 -2.62
N ARG A 93 3.70 -11.41 -3.63
CA ARG A 93 3.97 -11.10 -5.03
C ARG A 93 3.00 -10.05 -5.57
N ARG A 94 1.69 -10.26 -5.42
CA ARG A 94 0.66 -9.33 -5.87
C ARG A 94 0.85 -7.92 -5.28
N CYS A 95 1.16 -7.83 -3.99
CA CYS A 95 1.41 -6.54 -3.35
C CYS A 95 2.63 -5.82 -3.93
N ALA A 96 3.68 -6.57 -4.30
CA ALA A 96 4.85 -6.01 -4.95
C ALA A 96 4.54 -5.53 -6.37
N GLU A 97 3.78 -6.30 -7.15
CA GLU A 97 3.33 -5.91 -8.49
C GLU A 97 2.51 -4.61 -8.45
N GLN A 98 1.58 -4.47 -7.51
CA GLN A 98 0.81 -3.23 -7.32
C GLN A 98 1.68 -2.02 -6.95
N VAL A 99 2.84 -2.23 -6.30
CA VAL A 99 3.80 -1.14 -6.08
C VAL A 99 4.48 -0.78 -7.39
N LEU A 100 4.87 -1.77 -8.20
CA LEU A 100 5.57 -1.56 -9.47
C LEU A 100 4.68 -0.90 -10.55
N GLU A 101 3.36 -1.12 -10.49
CA GLU A 101 2.39 -0.37 -11.30
C GLU A 101 2.44 1.14 -11.02
N GLU A 102 2.71 1.53 -9.77
CA GLU A 102 2.80 2.94 -9.37
C GLU A 102 4.23 3.48 -9.39
N ASP A 103 5.22 2.67 -9.08
CA ASP A 103 6.65 3.02 -9.04
C ASP A 103 7.46 1.85 -9.64
N PRO A 104 7.61 1.82 -10.98
CA PRO A 104 8.28 0.72 -11.67
C PRO A 104 9.75 0.51 -11.26
N ARG A 105 10.38 1.51 -10.65
CA ARG A 105 11.79 1.46 -10.22
C ARG A 105 11.93 1.19 -8.72
N ASN A 106 10.86 0.78 -8.05
CA ASN A 106 10.90 0.52 -6.62
C ASN A 106 11.74 -0.73 -6.31
N ILE A 107 12.98 -0.52 -5.89
CA ILE A 107 13.95 -1.59 -5.61
C ILE A 107 13.40 -2.63 -4.62
N LYS A 108 12.68 -2.18 -3.58
CA LYS A 108 12.11 -3.09 -2.57
C LYS A 108 11.02 -3.97 -3.16
N ALA A 109 10.19 -3.44 -4.05
CA ALA A 109 9.13 -4.19 -4.70
C ALA A 109 9.70 -5.17 -5.75
N LEU A 110 10.70 -4.75 -6.54
CA LEU A 110 11.40 -5.64 -7.48
C LEU A 110 11.98 -6.86 -6.74
N TYR A 111 12.76 -6.61 -5.68
CA TYR A 111 13.33 -7.66 -4.85
C TYR A 111 12.27 -8.60 -4.27
N ARG A 112 11.19 -8.06 -3.70
CA ARG A 112 10.13 -8.86 -3.08
C ARG A 112 9.32 -9.67 -4.09
N ARG A 113 9.09 -9.14 -5.28
CA ARG A 113 8.44 -9.86 -6.38
C ARG A 113 9.31 -11.03 -6.84
N ALA A 114 10.61 -10.80 -7.03
CA ALA A 114 11.56 -11.84 -7.41
C ALA A 114 11.65 -12.94 -6.33
N LEU A 115 11.78 -12.54 -5.06
CA LEU A 115 11.78 -13.48 -3.93
C LEU A 115 10.52 -14.35 -3.92
N ALA A 116 9.34 -13.74 -4.03
CA ALA A 116 8.09 -14.49 -4.05
C ALA A 116 7.96 -15.39 -5.29
N ALA A 117 8.47 -14.98 -6.45
CA ALA A 117 8.49 -15.81 -7.66
C ALA A 117 9.39 -17.04 -7.50
N LEU A 118 10.56 -16.89 -6.88
CA LEU A 118 11.46 -18.01 -6.56
C LEU A 118 10.78 -19.04 -5.65
N GLU A 119 10.13 -18.58 -4.57
CA GLU A 119 9.42 -19.45 -3.63
C GLU A 119 8.19 -20.15 -4.25
N LEU A 120 7.63 -19.56 -5.31
CA LEU A 120 6.56 -20.17 -6.11
C LEU A 120 7.06 -21.10 -7.22
N GLY A 121 8.38 -21.26 -7.39
CA GLY A 121 8.97 -22.07 -8.46
C GLY A 121 8.88 -21.42 -9.86
N LEU A 122 8.56 -20.12 -9.93
CA LEU A 122 8.41 -19.35 -11.18
C LEU A 122 9.75 -18.73 -11.58
N ILE A 123 10.78 -19.56 -11.73
CA ILE A 123 12.18 -19.13 -11.86
C ILE A 123 12.43 -18.32 -13.13
N SER A 124 11.78 -18.67 -14.25
CA SER A 124 11.87 -17.90 -15.49
C SER A 124 11.41 -16.46 -15.30
N GLU A 125 10.28 -16.27 -14.63
CA GLU A 125 9.73 -14.95 -14.33
C GLU A 125 10.55 -14.19 -13.30
N ALA A 126 11.24 -14.88 -12.39
CA ALA A 126 12.09 -14.24 -11.39
C ALA A 126 13.34 -13.58 -12.01
N ILE A 127 13.86 -14.14 -13.12
CA ILE A 127 15.08 -13.66 -13.79
C ILE A 127 14.80 -12.50 -14.74
N GLU A 128 13.67 -12.49 -15.44
CA GLU A 128 13.32 -11.46 -16.45
C GLU A 128 13.01 -10.07 -15.86
N ASN A 129 13.01 -9.93 -14.53
CA ASN A 129 12.18 -8.94 -13.83
C ASN A 129 12.86 -8.28 -12.62
N VAL A 130 14.18 -8.46 -12.50
CA VAL A 130 15.08 -7.81 -11.52
C VAL A 130 15.74 -6.60 -12.17
#